data_AF-A0A958G6L9-F1
#
_entry.id   AF-A0A958G6L9-F1
#
_cell.length_a   1.000
_cell.length_b   1.000
_cell.length_c   1.000
_cell.angle_alpha   90.00
_cell.angle_beta   90.00
_cell.angle_gamma   90.00
#
_symmetry.space_group_name_H-M   'P 1'
#
loop_
_entity.id
_entity.type
_entity.pdbx_description
1 polymer ?
#
loop_
_entity_poly.entity_id
_entity_poly.type
_entity_poly.pdbx_seq_one_letter_code
_entity_poly.pdbx_strand_id
1 'polypeptide(L)'
;ESSLRITVPSEGDPSGFFSGGAFVAPGARDLSGYDALTFWAKASMVAPLGLVGFGNDNSGSSLYPASRSDITLTTAWQKFVVPIPDAGRLAAEKGMFQYSVGAFEKAGFYVWFDEVQFEKLGTVAQPRAVITSDVVSGEVGETISVGVTGVIYNVGGADVTVNAAPAYFTFVSSDESVARVGADGTITGVSVGSAEITVRLGSVEVADRITVNVLTPAPRPTTPAPAPTADPADVISMFSNAYTNVPIDTWDTNWLFSTAELQDIQVAGDDVKKYTELNFVGIEFATQTIDASDMTHFHLDIWTPNPTAAPAVFKVLLIDFGPNGVFDGGDDSQHELTFTSPLLA
;
A
#
# COMPACT_ATOMS: atom_id res chain seq x y z
N GLU A 1 18.69 20.42 -36.81
CA GLU A 1 17.69 20.13 -35.77
C GLU A 1 18.34 19.28 -34.68
N SER A 2 17.95 19.48 -33.42
CA SER A 2 18.56 18.85 -32.25
C SER A 2 17.47 18.12 -31.47
N SER A 3 17.59 16.79 -31.33
CA SER A 3 16.69 15.98 -30.51
C SER A 3 17.45 15.37 -29.32
N LEU A 4 16.73 15.07 -28.25
CA LEU A 4 17.24 14.27 -27.13
C LEU A 4 17.19 12.80 -27.52
N ARG A 5 18.34 12.11 -27.53
CA ARG A 5 18.40 10.65 -27.71
C ARG A 5 18.74 9.97 -26.41
N ILE A 6 17.89 9.04 -25.98
CA ILE A 6 18.07 8.20 -24.81
C ILE A 6 18.43 6.77 -25.26
N THR A 7 19.40 6.17 -24.58
CA THR A 7 19.72 4.74 -24.71
C THR A 7 19.03 3.98 -23.60
N VAL A 8 18.20 3.01 -23.97
CA VAL A 8 17.55 2.07 -23.05
C VAL A 8 18.37 0.78 -23.04
N PRO A 9 18.96 0.37 -21.91
CA PRO A 9 19.73 -0.85 -21.83
C PRO A 9 18.86 -2.11 -22.03
N SER A 10 19.48 -3.25 -22.34
CA SER A 10 18.81 -4.56 -22.36
C SER A 10 18.73 -5.16 -20.94
N GLU A 11 17.94 -6.22 -20.76
CA GLU A 11 17.73 -6.87 -19.45
C GLU A 11 19.03 -7.43 -18.82
N GLY A 12 20.04 -7.73 -19.64
CA GLY A 12 21.34 -8.26 -19.19
C GLY A 12 22.45 -7.21 -19.08
N ASP A 13 22.16 -5.93 -19.25
CA ASP A 13 23.18 -4.88 -19.16
C ASP A 13 23.60 -4.62 -17.70
N PRO A 14 24.91 -4.62 -17.38
CA PRO A 14 25.38 -4.42 -16.01
C PRO A 14 25.07 -3.04 -15.43
N SER A 15 24.69 -2.06 -16.26
CA SER A 15 24.25 -0.74 -15.81
C SER A 15 22.77 -0.69 -15.37
N GLY A 16 22.04 -1.80 -15.48
CA GLY A 16 20.62 -1.91 -15.22
C GLY A 16 19.81 -2.02 -16.51
N PHE A 17 18.50 -2.26 -16.41
CA PHE A 17 17.60 -2.52 -17.55
C PHE A 17 16.61 -1.37 -17.83
N PHE A 18 16.86 -0.18 -17.28
CA PHE A 18 15.97 0.97 -17.39
C PHE A 18 16.74 2.26 -17.63
N SER A 19 16.07 3.25 -18.21
CA SER A 19 16.52 4.63 -18.33
C SER A 19 15.40 5.56 -17.90
N GLY A 20 15.71 6.57 -17.09
CA GLY A 20 14.71 7.50 -16.60
C GLY A 20 15.33 8.66 -15.82
N GLY A 21 14.52 9.66 -15.54
CA GLY A 21 14.92 10.81 -14.75
C GLY A 21 13.98 12.00 -14.91
N ALA A 22 14.27 13.06 -14.17
CA ALA A 22 13.56 14.33 -14.22
C ALA A 22 14.50 15.47 -14.63
N PHE A 23 14.04 16.28 -15.56
CA PHE A 23 14.64 17.56 -15.93
C PHE A 23 14.03 18.64 -15.06
N VAL A 24 14.85 19.13 -14.12
CA VAL A 24 14.43 20.12 -13.12
C VAL A 24 14.97 21.49 -13.51
N ALA A 25 14.11 22.51 -13.49
CA ALA A 25 14.51 23.88 -13.72
C ALA A 25 15.34 24.43 -12.53
N PRO A 26 16.36 25.26 -12.78
CA PRO A 26 17.16 25.87 -11.71
C PRO A 26 16.35 26.82 -10.82
N GLY A 27 15.25 27.37 -11.35
CA GLY A 27 14.27 28.18 -10.64
C GLY A 27 12.86 27.74 -10.98
N ALA A 28 11.91 28.02 -10.08
CA ALA A 28 10.50 27.73 -10.32
C ALA A 28 9.96 28.53 -11.51
N ARG A 29 9.05 27.92 -12.25
CA ARG A 29 8.34 28.53 -13.38
C ARG A 29 6.85 28.56 -13.09
N ASP A 30 6.20 29.62 -13.54
CA ASP A 30 4.75 29.71 -13.53
C ASP A 30 4.20 28.99 -14.77
N LEU A 31 3.50 27.88 -14.53
CA LEU A 31 2.85 27.07 -15.57
C LEU A 31 1.33 27.27 -15.57
N SER A 32 0.78 28.20 -14.78
CA SER A 32 -0.67 28.39 -14.62
C SER A 32 -1.39 28.84 -15.90
N GLY A 33 -0.65 29.34 -16.89
CA GLY A 33 -1.18 29.75 -18.19
C GLY A 33 -1.36 28.62 -19.22
N TYR A 34 -0.88 27.40 -18.95
CA TYR A 34 -0.85 26.29 -19.90
C TYR A 34 -1.92 25.23 -19.58
N ASP A 35 -2.23 24.34 -20.54
CA ASP A 35 -3.16 23.22 -20.34
C ASP A 35 -2.57 21.84 -20.66
N ALA A 36 -1.36 21.80 -21.24
CA ALA A 36 -0.67 20.55 -21.53
C ALA A 36 0.86 20.69 -21.54
N LEU A 37 1.54 19.61 -21.20
CA LEU A 37 2.87 19.30 -21.70
C LEU A 37 2.73 18.54 -23.03
N THR A 38 3.44 18.98 -24.06
CA THR A 38 3.50 18.32 -25.36
C THR A 38 4.94 18.01 -25.75
N PHE A 39 5.11 17.01 -26.61
CA PHE A 39 6.40 16.63 -27.15
C PHE A 39 6.20 15.74 -28.37
N TRP A 40 7.20 15.70 -29.25
CA TRP A 40 7.34 14.64 -30.24
C TRP A 40 8.20 13.53 -29.68
N ALA A 41 7.83 12.27 -29.95
CA ALA A 41 8.67 11.13 -29.64
C ALA A 41 8.64 10.06 -30.74
N LYS A 42 9.71 9.28 -30.80
CA LYS A 42 9.80 8.01 -31.54
C LYS A 42 10.79 7.07 -30.85
N ALA A 43 10.76 5.80 -31.20
CA ALA A 43 11.71 4.79 -30.75
C ALA A 43 12.36 4.06 -31.93
N SER A 44 13.43 3.29 -31.68
CA SER A 44 14.10 2.52 -32.75
C SER A 44 13.34 1.24 -33.10
N MET A 45 12.35 0.88 -32.28
CA MET A 45 11.41 -0.22 -32.47
C MET A 45 10.06 0.20 -31.85
N VAL A 46 9.01 -0.59 -32.09
CA VAL A 46 7.75 -0.39 -31.36
C VAL A 46 7.94 -0.86 -29.92
N ALA A 47 7.76 0.02 -28.95
CA ALA A 47 7.95 -0.26 -27.53
C ALA A 47 7.16 0.75 -26.67
N PRO A 48 6.76 0.38 -25.44
CA PRO A 48 6.11 1.30 -24.52
C PRO A 48 7.13 2.28 -23.92
N LEU A 49 6.73 3.54 -23.81
CA LEU A 49 7.33 4.50 -22.88
C LEU A 49 6.57 4.39 -21.56
N GLY A 50 7.21 3.76 -20.56
CA GLY A 50 6.57 3.37 -19.31
C GLY A 50 5.99 4.54 -18.53
N LEU A 51 6.69 5.69 -18.50
CA LEU A 51 6.18 6.92 -17.90
C LEU A 51 6.71 8.15 -18.65
N VAL A 52 5.87 9.18 -18.79
CA VAL A 52 6.27 10.51 -19.22
C VAL A 52 5.37 11.59 -18.64
N GLY A 53 5.92 12.71 -18.20
CA GLY A 53 5.13 13.75 -17.56
C GLY A 53 5.95 14.92 -17.04
N PHE A 54 5.45 15.55 -15.99
CA PHE A 54 6.08 16.69 -15.32
C PHE A 54 5.77 16.69 -13.81
N GLY A 55 6.25 17.70 -13.09
CA GLY A 55 5.97 17.94 -11.67
C GLY A 55 6.87 17.18 -10.69
N ASN A 56 7.76 16.32 -11.17
CA ASN A 56 8.84 15.75 -10.35
C ASN A 56 10.03 16.69 -10.31
N ASP A 57 10.21 17.36 -9.18
CA ASP A 57 11.28 18.32 -8.92
C ASP A 57 12.52 17.71 -8.26
N ASN A 58 12.58 16.37 -8.15
CA ASN A 58 13.66 15.60 -7.55
C ASN A 58 13.95 15.98 -6.07
N SER A 59 12.95 16.51 -5.36
CA SER A 59 13.07 16.85 -3.93
C SER A 59 12.73 15.69 -2.98
N GLY A 60 12.07 14.64 -3.49
CA GLY A 60 11.44 13.59 -2.68
C GLY A 60 10.08 13.98 -2.11
N SER A 61 9.64 15.22 -2.30
CA SER A 61 8.37 15.76 -1.81
C SER A 61 7.59 16.52 -2.89
N SER A 62 7.73 16.10 -4.16
CA SER A 62 7.05 16.73 -5.30
C SER A 62 5.53 16.73 -5.10
N LEU A 63 4.90 17.90 -5.12
CA LEU A 63 3.49 18.05 -4.74
C LEU A 63 2.52 17.79 -5.91
N TYR A 64 2.92 18.16 -7.12
CA TYR A 64 2.04 18.14 -8.31
C TYR A 64 2.53 17.28 -9.47
N PRO A 65 3.11 16.07 -9.27
CA PRO A 65 3.45 15.21 -10.40
C PRO A 65 2.20 14.82 -11.19
N ALA A 66 2.32 14.87 -12.52
CA ALA A 66 1.32 14.37 -13.45
C ALA A 66 2.02 13.65 -14.61
N SER A 67 1.47 12.51 -15.05
CA SER A 67 2.11 11.69 -16.07
C SER A 67 1.14 10.84 -16.87
N ARG A 68 1.59 10.39 -18.04
CA ARG A 68 1.01 9.28 -18.77
C ARG A 68 1.90 8.06 -18.61
N SER A 69 1.29 6.89 -18.63
CA SER A 69 1.99 5.61 -18.57
C SER A 69 1.75 4.79 -19.83
N ASP A 70 2.72 3.93 -20.13
CA ASP A 70 2.66 2.92 -21.19
C ASP A 70 2.21 3.46 -22.56
N ILE A 71 2.68 4.65 -22.93
CA ILE A 71 2.38 5.19 -24.26
C ILE A 71 3.20 4.43 -25.31
N THR A 72 2.54 3.87 -26.32
CA THR A 72 3.24 3.14 -27.38
C THR A 72 4.01 4.12 -28.28
N LEU A 73 5.33 3.96 -28.33
CA LEU A 73 6.18 4.62 -29.31
C LEU A 73 6.31 3.76 -30.56
N THR A 74 6.39 4.41 -31.71
CA THR A 74 6.69 3.77 -32.99
C THR A 74 8.00 4.28 -33.56
N THR A 75 8.40 3.77 -34.73
CA THR A 75 9.59 4.24 -35.45
C THR A 75 9.38 5.59 -36.15
N ALA A 76 8.14 6.07 -36.25
CA ALA A 76 7.80 7.37 -36.78
C ALA A 76 7.66 8.40 -35.66
N TRP A 77 7.98 9.66 -35.96
CA TRP A 77 7.70 10.77 -35.05
C TRP A 77 6.20 10.93 -34.85
N GLN A 78 5.78 10.99 -33.59
CA GLN A 78 4.39 11.22 -33.19
C GLN A 78 4.36 12.32 -32.12
N LYS A 79 3.37 13.21 -32.20
CA LYS A 79 3.12 14.21 -31.15
C LYS A 79 2.28 13.58 -30.05
N PHE A 80 2.69 13.79 -28.81
CA PHE A 80 1.99 13.36 -27.61
C PHE A 80 1.60 14.55 -26.76
N VAL A 81 0.54 14.37 -25.98
CA VAL A 81 -0.02 15.37 -25.07
C VAL A 81 -0.18 14.73 -23.70
N VAL A 82 0.29 15.41 -22.67
CA VAL A 82 0.04 15.14 -21.25
C VAL A 82 -0.75 16.34 -20.71
N PRO A 83 -2.08 16.25 -20.63
CA PRO A 83 -2.92 17.28 -20.01
C PRO A 83 -2.46 17.65 -18.61
N ILE A 84 -2.56 18.93 -18.27
CA ILE A 84 -2.30 19.44 -16.91
C ILE A 84 -3.58 19.33 -16.08
N PRO A 85 -3.59 18.63 -14.92
CA PRO A 85 -4.81 18.42 -14.17
C PRO A 85 -5.52 19.72 -13.73
N ASP A 86 -4.83 20.53 -12.93
CA ASP A 86 -5.26 21.88 -12.56
C ASP A 86 -4.06 22.81 -12.64
N ALA A 87 -3.94 23.55 -13.74
CA ALA A 87 -2.83 24.46 -13.98
C ALA A 87 -2.75 25.58 -12.93
N GLY A 88 -3.87 25.95 -12.30
CA GLY A 88 -3.90 26.95 -11.24
C GLY A 88 -3.04 26.58 -10.02
N ARG A 89 -2.70 25.30 -9.85
CA ARG A 89 -1.79 24.80 -8.81
C ARG A 89 -0.31 25.00 -9.13
N LEU A 90 0.04 25.27 -10.39
CA LEU A 90 1.41 25.28 -10.89
C LEU A 90 2.01 26.68 -11.02
N ALA A 91 1.75 27.57 -10.07
CA ALA A 91 2.32 28.93 -10.08
C ALA A 91 3.84 28.96 -9.85
N ALA A 92 4.42 27.87 -9.32
CA ALA A 92 5.84 27.76 -9.00
C ALA A 92 6.34 26.31 -9.10
N GLU A 93 6.43 25.78 -10.33
CA GLU A 93 6.87 24.39 -10.59
C GLU A 93 8.34 24.34 -11.05
N LYS A 94 9.09 23.32 -10.62
CA LYS A 94 10.47 23.06 -11.04
C LYS A 94 10.63 21.78 -11.86
N GLY A 95 9.80 20.77 -11.66
CA GLY A 95 9.80 19.54 -12.43
C GLY A 95 9.23 19.74 -13.83
N MET A 96 10.10 19.96 -14.83
CA MET A 96 9.66 20.37 -16.18
C MET A 96 9.32 19.20 -17.08
N PHE A 97 10.08 18.11 -16.98
CA PHE A 97 9.88 16.92 -17.79
C PHE A 97 10.42 15.72 -17.05
N GLN A 98 9.70 14.60 -17.05
CA GLN A 98 10.17 13.34 -16.52
C GLN A 98 9.83 12.22 -17.49
N TYR A 99 10.65 11.18 -17.48
CA TYR A 99 10.36 9.96 -18.20
C TYR A 99 10.95 8.74 -17.49
N SER A 100 10.39 7.57 -17.79
CA SER A 100 10.95 6.28 -17.44
C SER A 100 10.63 5.27 -18.53
N VAL A 101 11.63 4.49 -18.93
CA VAL A 101 11.52 3.47 -19.97
C VAL A 101 12.42 2.29 -19.62
N GLY A 102 11.85 1.09 -19.65
CA GLY A 102 12.58 -0.17 -19.44
C GLY A 102 12.89 -0.87 -20.76
N ALA A 103 13.79 -1.84 -20.70
CA ALA A 103 13.97 -2.82 -21.77
C ALA A 103 12.61 -3.43 -22.19
N PHE A 104 12.44 -3.69 -23.48
CA PHE A 104 11.21 -4.29 -24.01
C PHE A 104 11.54 -5.60 -24.71
N GLU A 105 10.83 -6.68 -24.35
CA GLU A 105 11.13 -8.04 -24.83
C GLU A 105 12.61 -8.42 -24.65
N LYS A 106 13.18 -8.04 -23.49
CA LYS A 106 14.59 -8.22 -23.11
C LYS A 106 15.59 -7.41 -23.95
N ALA A 107 15.14 -6.66 -24.95
CA ALA A 107 15.97 -5.87 -25.83
C ALA A 107 16.14 -4.43 -25.33
N GLY A 108 17.35 -3.90 -25.50
CA GLY A 108 17.63 -2.47 -25.39
C GLY A 108 17.30 -1.75 -26.70
N PHE A 109 16.99 -0.46 -26.63
CA PHE A 109 16.59 0.34 -27.78
C PHE A 109 16.88 1.83 -27.56
N TYR A 110 16.60 2.65 -28.57
CA TYR A 110 16.74 4.10 -28.47
C TYR A 110 15.38 4.78 -28.47
N VAL A 111 15.24 5.82 -27.65
CA VAL A 111 14.10 6.73 -27.66
C VAL A 111 14.59 8.11 -28.03
N TRP A 112 13.82 8.84 -28.84
CA TRP A 112 14.06 10.23 -29.14
C TRP A 112 12.89 11.08 -28.68
N PHE A 113 13.20 12.25 -28.12
CA PHE A 113 12.25 13.31 -27.81
C PHE A 113 12.65 14.59 -28.55
N ASP A 114 11.65 15.33 -29.02
CA ASP A 114 11.83 16.65 -29.61
C ASP A 114 10.65 17.57 -29.24
N GLU A 115 10.86 18.88 -29.36
CA GLU A 115 9.89 19.94 -29.05
C GLU A 115 9.11 19.74 -27.73
N VAL A 116 9.82 19.40 -26.65
CA VAL A 116 9.21 19.28 -25.31
C VAL A 116 8.80 20.66 -24.81
N GLN A 117 7.50 20.93 -24.70
CA GLN A 117 6.94 22.26 -24.44
C GLN A 117 5.72 22.21 -23.53
N PHE A 118 5.53 23.24 -22.71
CA PHE A 118 4.22 23.52 -22.13
C PHE A 118 3.44 24.41 -23.10
N GLU A 119 2.25 23.96 -23.48
CA GLU A 119 1.38 24.61 -24.46
C GLU A 119 0.00 24.90 -23.88
N LYS A 120 -0.68 25.88 -24.47
CA LYS A 120 -2.11 26.11 -24.28
C LYS A 120 -2.82 25.68 -25.56
N LEU A 121 -3.21 24.43 -25.63
CA LEU A 121 -3.80 23.82 -26.83
C LEU A 121 -5.24 24.26 -27.05
N GLY A 122 -5.99 24.55 -25.98
CA GLY A 122 -7.42 24.87 -26.04
C GLY A 122 -8.32 23.70 -26.43
N THR A 123 -7.75 22.51 -26.63
CA THR A 123 -8.44 21.27 -27.00
C THR A 123 -8.53 20.27 -25.85
N VAL A 124 -7.93 20.58 -24.70
CA VAL A 124 -8.01 19.79 -23.46
C VAL A 124 -9.32 20.14 -22.76
N ALA A 125 -10.24 19.18 -22.68
CA ALA A 125 -11.59 19.42 -22.16
C ALA A 125 -12.16 18.20 -21.43
N GLN A 126 -13.32 18.40 -20.79
CA GLN A 126 -14.12 17.34 -20.16
C GLN A 126 -13.33 16.45 -19.17
N PRO A 127 -12.69 17.05 -18.14
CA PRO A 127 -11.99 16.27 -17.13
C PRO A 127 -12.94 15.30 -16.43
N ARG A 128 -12.53 14.04 -16.31
CA ARG A 128 -13.22 12.99 -15.55
C ARG A 128 -12.21 12.28 -14.67
N ALA A 129 -12.43 12.16 -13.37
CA ALA A 129 -11.50 11.48 -12.49
C ALA A 129 -11.45 9.99 -12.81
N VAL A 130 -10.28 9.39 -12.64
CA VAL A 130 -10.10 7.95 -12.56
C VAL A 130 -10.29 7.55 -11.11
N ILE A 131 -11.35 6.79 -10.84
CA ILE A 131 -11.68 6.26 -9.51
C ILE A 131 -11.58 4.73 -9.52
N THR A 132 -11.07 4.14 -8.45
CA THR A 132 -10.97 2.68 -8.32
C THR A 132 -12.27 2.03 -7.83
N SER A 133 -13.12 2.79 -7.14
CA SER A 133 -14.41 2.34 -6.63
C SER A 133 -15.35 3.52 -6.38
N ASP A 134 -16.64 3.32 -6.59
CA ASP A 134 -17.71 4.26 -6.21
C ASP A 134 -18.08 4.14 -4.73
N VAL A 135 -17.63 3.08 -4.06
CA VAL A 135 -17.88 2.82 -2.65
C VAL A 135 -16.57 2.42 -1.97
N VAL A 136 -16.24 3.11 -0.87
CA VAL A 136 -15.11 2.79 -0.02
C VAL A 136 -15.57 2.69 1.43
N SER A 137 -14.82 1.94 2.24
CA SER A 137 -15.12 1.75 3.65
C SER A 137 -13.87 1.96 4.49
N GLY A 138 -14.05 2.42 5.72
CA GLY A 138 -13.00 2.49 6.74
C GLY A 138 -13.61 2.57 8.13
N GLU A 139 -12.79 2.44 9.17
CA GLU A 139 -13.27 2.49 10.54
C GLU A 139 -13.28 3.92 11.10
N VAL A 140 -14.05 4.16 12.16
CA VAL A 140 -13.95 5.42 12.92
C VAL A 140 -12.51 5.64 13.39
N GLY A 141 -11.99 6.84 13.13
CA GLY A 141 -10.63 7.26 13.47
C GLY A 141 -9.60 7.00 12.37
N GLU A 142 -9.94 6.22 11.34
CA GLU A 142 -9.02 5.94 10.22
C GLU A 142 -9.07 7.02 9.14
N THR A 143 -7.94 7.18 8.45
CA THR A 143 -7.90 7.90 7.18
C THR A 143 -8.41 6.99 6.07
N ILE A 144 -9.43 7.45 5.34
CA ILE A 144 -10.10 6.70 4.28
C ILE A 144 -9.65 7.24 2.92
N SER A 145 -9.06 6.38 2.08
CA SER A 145 -8.72 6.74 0.71
C SER A 145 -9.90 6.52 -0.22
N VAL A 146 -10.23 7.53 -1.02
CA VAL A 146 -11.32 7.48 -2.03
C VAL A 146 -10.84 7.00 -3.41
N GLY A 147 -9.60 6.54 -3.53
CA GLY A 147 -9.15 5.82 -4.73
C GLY A 147 -9.07 6.66 -6.01
N VAL A 148 -8.94 7.98 -5.91
CA VAL A 148 -8.72 8.87 -7.07
C VAL A 148 -7.25 8.81 -7.47
N THR A 149 -6.96 8.33 -8.68
CA THR A 149 -5.58 8.08 -9.15
C THR A 149 -5.15 8.97 -10.32
N GLY A 150 -6.11 9.62 -10.98
CA GLY A 150 -5.84 10.37 -12.20
C GLY A 150 -7.05 11.07 -12.77
N VAL A 151 -6.89 11.58 -13.98
CA VAL A 151 -7.93 12.27 -14.74
C VAL A 151 -7.87 11.85 -16.21
N ILE A 152 -9.02 11.58 -16.80
CA ILE A 152 -9.24 11.40 -18.22
C ILE A 152 -9.68 12.74 -18.81
N TYR A 153 -9.01 13.15 -19.88
CA TYR A 153 -9.37 14.32 -20.67
C TYR A 153 -9.77 13.92 -22.07
N ASN A 154 -10.74 14.61 -22.65
CA ASN A 154 -10.85 14.63 -24.10
C ASN A 154 -9.82 15.62 -24.66
N VAL A 155 -8.96 15.14 -25.56
CA VAL A 155 -7.95 15.94 -26.26
C VAL A 155 -8.19 15.81 -27.75
N GLY A 156 -8.83 16.83 -28.34
CA GLY A 156 -9.09 16.84 -29.79
C GLY A 156 -9.94 15.65 -30.27
N GLY A 157 -10.85 15.14 -29.44
CA GLY A 157 -11.75 14.03 -29.76
C GLY A 157 -11.30 12.65 -29.27
N ALA A 158 -10.10 12.51 -28.72
CA ALA A 158 -9.61 11.26 -28.15
C ALA A 158 -9.43 11.38 -26.63
N ASP A 159 -9.73 10.30 -25.90
CA ASP A 159 -9.51 10.27 -24.46
C ASP A 159 -8.03 10.04 -24.14
N VAL A 160 -7.52 10.83 -23.19
CA VAL A 160 -6.15 10.79 -22.68
C VAL A 160 -6.21 10.69 -21.16
N THR A 161 -5.76 9.57 -20.62
CA THR A 161 -5.63 9.35 -19.17
C THR A 161 -4.31 9.89 -18.66
N VAL A 162 -4.36 10.65 -17.56
CA VAL A 162 -3.21 11.21 -16.85
C VAL A 162 -3.26 10.75 -15.41
N ASN A 163 -2.20 10.10 -14.93
CA ASN A 163 -1.97 9.90 -13.50
C ASN A 163 -1.73 11.26 -12.86
N ALA A 164 -2.41 11.56 -11.76
CA ALA A 164 -2.37 12.87 -11.13
C ALA A 164 -2.16 12.73 -9.63
N ALA A 165 -1.26 13.55 -9.07
CA ALA A 165 -1.05 13.61 -7.63
C ALA A 165 -2.34 13.98 -6.87
N PRO A 166 -2.55 13.45 -5.65
CA PRO A 166 -3.72 13.78 -4.82
C PRO A 166 -3.93 15.29 -4.62
N ALA A 167 -2.85 16.08 -4.57
CA ALA A 167 -2.89 17.52 -4.31
C ALA A 167 -3.58 18.34 -5.43
N TYR A 168 -3.84 17.76 -6.60
CA TYR A 168 -4.66 18.40 -7.63
C TYR A 168 -6.15 18.41 -7.27
N PHE A 169 -6.60 17.44 -6.48
CA PHE A 169 -8.01 17.25 -6.18
C PHE A 169 -8.41 18.00 -4.92
N THR A 170 -9.69 18.39 -4.88
CA THR A 170 -10.34 18.83 -3.65
C THR A 170 -11.55 17.96 -3.40
N PHE A 171 -11.79 17.67 -2.13
CA PHE A 171 -12.88 16.81 -1.69
C PHE A 171 -13.87 17.61 -0.86
N VAL A 172 -15.15 17.27 -0.99
CA VAL A 172 -16.22 17.86 -0.17
C VAL A 172 -17.11 16.73 0.32
N SER A 173 -17.24 16.59 1.64
CA SER A 173 -18.18 15.66 2.23
C SER A 173 -19.58 16.24 2.28
N SER A 174 -20.57 15.39 2.04
CA SER A 174 -21.98 15.68 2.31
C SER A 174 -22.31 15.67 3.81
N ASP A 175 -21.51 14.97 4.63
CA ASP A 175 -21.66 14.92 6.09
C ASP A 175 -20.28 14.78 6.78
N GLU A 176 -19.74 15.94 7.19
CA GLU A 176 -18.46 16.05 7.91
C GLU A 176 -18.52 15.47 9.34
N SER A 177 -19.72 15.14 9.87
CA SER A 177 -19.85 14.45 11.16
C SER A 177 -19.67 12.93 11.02
N VAL A 178 -19.77 12.39 9.81
CA VAL A 178 -19.50 10.98 9.47
C VAL A 178 -18.12 10.84 8.85
N ALA A 179 -17.84 11.54 7.75
CA ALA A 179 -16.56 11.52 7.06
C ALA A 179 -16.07 12.96 6.85
N ARG A 180 -14.97 13.32 7.52
CA ARG A 180 -14.46 14.69 7.54
C ARG A 180 -13.34 14.89 6.52
N VAL A 181 -13.38 15.98 5.75
CA VAL A 181 -12.31 16.37 4.83
C VAL A 181 -11.39 17.42 5.49
N GLY A 182 -10.11 17.08 5.60
CA GLY A 182 -9.04 17.98 6.03
C GLY A 182 -8.67 19.03 4.98
N ALA A 183 -7.97 20.09 5.40
CA ALA A 183 -7.51 21.14 4.49
C ALA A 183 -6.49 20.64 3.44
N ASP A 184 -5.81 19.54 3.75
CA ASP A 184 -4.88 18.81 2.88
C ASP A 184 -5.58 17.78 1.97
N GLY A 185 -6.92 17.65 2.07
CA GLY A 185 -7.70 16.67 1.33
C GLY A 185 -7.77 15.29 1.98
N THR A 186 -7.18 15.09 3.16
CA THR A 186 -7.26 13.84 3.90
C THR A 186 -8.70 13.62 4.38
N ILE A 187 -9.26 12.43 4.16
CA ILE A 187 -10.62 12.08 4.59
C ILE A 187 -10.52 11.19 5.82
N THR A 188 -11.18 11.56 6.92
CA THR A 188 -11.14 10.81 8.19
C THR A 188 -12.54 10.33 8.59
N GLY A 189 -12.67 9.07 8.98
CA GLY A 189 -13.90 8.54 9.57
C GLY A 189 -14.13 9.12 10.98
N VAL A 190 -15.23 9.82 11.20
CA VAL A 190 -15.55 10.51 12.48
C VAL A 190 -16.57 9.73 13.30
N SER A 191 -17.62 9.23 12.68
CA SER A 191 -18.66 8.44 13.35
C SER A 191 -19.26 7.43 12.39
N VAL A 192 -19.85 6.36 12.94
CA VAL A 192 -20.45 5.28 12.15
C VAL A 192 -21.60 5.82 11.30
N GLY A 193 -21.55 5.57 9.99
CA GLY A 193 -22.53 6.10 9.06
C GLY A 193 -22.07 6.02 7.61
N SER A 194 -22.73 6.77 6.75
CA SER A 194 -22.37 6.90 5.34
C SER A 194 -22.38 8.37 4.93
N ALA A 195 -21.41 8.77 4.12
CA ALA A 195 -21.33 10.11 3.53
C ALA A 195 -20.89 10.01 2.07
N GLU A 196 -21.46 10.84 1.21
CA GLU A 196 -20.99 11.03 -0.17
C GLU A 196 -19.86 12.06 -0.23
N ILE A 197 -18.80 11.74 -0.97
CA ILE A 197 -17.68 12.62 -1.28
C ILE A 197 -17.79 13.12 -2.71
N THR A 198 -17.68 14.44 -2.86
CA THR A 198 -17.54 15.12 -4.15
C THR A 198 -16.08 15.24 -4.50
N VAL A 199 -15.67 14.83 -5.70
CA VAL A 199 -14.31 15.05 -6.21
C VAL A 199 -14.30 16.23 -7.18
N ARG A 200 -13.43 17.21 -6.91
CA ARG A 200 -13.28 18.40 -7.74
C ARG A 200 -11.86 18.61 -8.21
N LEU A 201 -11.76 19.16 -9.42
CA LEU A 201 -10.52 19.66 -10.01
C LEU A 201 -10.72 21.15 -10.29
N GLY A 202 -10.03 21.99 -9.52
CA GLY A 202 -10.40 23.40 -9.40
C GLY A 202 -11.87 23.56 -8.98
N SER A 203 -12.68 24.20 -9.82
CA SER A 203 -14.13 24.39 -9.58
C SER A 203 -15.02 23.33 -10.24
N VAL A 204 -14.46 22.37 -10.98
CA VAL A 204 -15.22 21.40 -11.77
C VAL A 204 -15.38 20.10 -10.98
N GLU A 205 -16.61 19.58 -10.88
CA GLU A 205 -16.86 18.22 -10.38
C GLU A 205 -16.48 17.22 -11.47
N VAL A 206 -15.59 16.28 -11.14
CA VAL A 206 -14.94 15.39 -12.12
C VAL A 206 -15.33 13.93 -11.97
N ALA A 207 -16.08 13.57 -10.94
CA ALA A 207 -16.56 12.20 -10.72
C ALA A 207 -18.03 12.23 -10.29
N ASP A 208 -18.70 11.09 -10.47
CA ASP A 208 -19.89 10.80 -9.69
C ASP A 208 -19.52 10.72 -8.20
N ARG A 209 -20.54 10.74 -7.33
CA ARG A 209 -20.36 10.77 -5.88
C ARG A 209 -19.76 9.45 -5.40
N ILE A 210 -18.70 9.54 -4.59
CA ILE A 210 -18.08 8.36 -3.95
C ILE A 210 -18.73 8.18 -2.58
N THR A 211 -19.32 7.02 -2.33
CA THR A 211 -19.89 6.69 -1.02
C THR A 211 -18.79 6.22 -0.07
N VAL A 212 -18.63 6.90 1.06
CA VAL A 212 -17.76 6.50 2.16
C VAL A 212 -18.60 5.92 3.28
N ASN A 213 -18.40 4.64 3.58
CA ASN A 213 -19.01 3.97 4.72
C ASN A 213 -18.02 3.94 5.89
N VAL A 214 -18.40 4.57 7.00
CA VAL A 214 -17.61 4.55 8.23
C VAL A 214 -18.19 3.50 9.16
N LEU A 215 -17.37 2.51 9.49
CA LEU A 215 -17.77 1.34 10.28
C LEU A 215 -17.32 1.48 11.73
N THR A 216 -17.98 0.75 12.62
CA THR A 216 -17.47 0.57 13.99
C THR A 216 -16.06 -0.01 13.94
N PRO A 217 -15.09 0.56 14.68
CA PRO A 217 -13.77 -0.02 14.77
C PRO A 217 -13.83 -1.46 15.24
N ALA A 218 -13.09 -2.34 14.57
CA ALA A 218 -12.88 -3.68 15.09
C ALA A 218 -12.31 -3.57 16.52
N PRO A 219 -12.79 -4.36 17.50
CA PRO A 219 -12.17 -4.37 18.81
C PRO A 219 -10.69 -4.75 18.66
N ARG A 220 -9.84 -4.15 19.47
CA ARG A 220 -8.38 -4.41 19.52
C ARG A 220 -7.92 -4.28 20.99
N PRO A 221 -6.88 -4.99 21.43
CA PRO A 221 -6.35 -4.81 22.78
C PRO A 221 -5.64 -3.45 22.85
N THR A 222 -6.00 -2.64 23.84
CA THR A 222 -5.34 -1.35 24.11
C THR A 222 -4.36 -1.40 25.27
N THR A 223 -4.41 -2.49 26.04
CA THR A 223 -3.50 -2.77 27.15
C THR A 223 -2.72 -4.05 26.81
N PRO A 224 -1.42 -4.11 27.13
CA PRO A 224 -0.64 -5.32 26.93
C PRO A 224 -1.10 -6.41 27.90
N ALA A 225 -0.61 -7.63 27.70
CA ALA A 225 -0.75 -8.69 28.69
C ALA A 225 -0.12 -8.26 30.03
N PRO A 226 -0.61 -8.76 31.18
CA PRO A 226 0.03 -8.51 32.46
C PRO A 226 1.50 -8.95 32.44
N ALA A 227 2.37 -8.15 33.06
CA ALA A 227 3.77 -8.55 33.22
C ALA A 227 3.85 -9.80 34.11
N PRO A 228 4.57 -10.85 33.69
CA PRO A 228 4.66 -12.08 34.48
C PRO A 228 5.45 -11.84 35.78
N THR A 229 5.07 -12.52 36.86
CA THR A 229 5.65 -12.33 38.20
C THR A 229 6.43 -13.53 38.73
N ALA A 230 6.49 -14.63 37.98
CA ALA A 230 7.25 -15.81 38.35
C ALA A 230 8.76 -15.53 38.35
N ASP A 231 9.53 -16.30 39.13
CA ASP A 231 10.99 -16.20 39.09
C ASP A 231 11.48 -16.67 37.71
N PRO A 232 12.34 -15.91 36.99
CA PRO A 232 12.91 -16.36 35.72
C PRO A 232 13.58 -17.75 35.78
N ALA A 233 14.06 -18.18 36.95
CA ALA A 233 14.63 -19.51 37.15
C ALA A 233 13.60 -20.65 37.06
N ASP A 234 12.33 -20.34 37.29
CA ASP A 234 11.20 -21.28 37.29
C ASP A 234 10.38 -21.19 35.98
N VAL A 235 10.90 -20.51 34.96
CA VAL A 235 10.18 -20.23 33.70
C VAL A 235 10.99 -20.63 32.47
N ILE A 236 10.39 -21.44 31.61
CA ILE A 236 10.82 -21.59 30.21
C ILE A 236 10.00 -20.62 29.38
N SER A 237 10.57 -19.49 28.99
CA SER A 237 9.87 -18.48 28.20
C SER A 237 9.99 -18.78 26.71
N MET A 238 8.88 -18.92 26.00
CA MET A 238 8.86 -19.03 24.53
C MET A 238 8.72 -17.65 23.87
N PHE A 239 7.88 -16.78 24.44
CA PHE A 239 7.65 -15.43 23.94
C PHE A 239 7.25 -14.47 25.06
N SER A 240 8.17 -13.59 25.45
CA SER A 240 7.96 -12.56 26.45
C SER A 240 9.01 -11.46 26.33
N ASN A 241 8.63 -10.23 26.63
CA ASN A 241 9.56 -9.11 26.81
C ASN A 241 10.21 -9.09 28.20
N ALA A 242 9.66 -9.83 29.17
CA ALA A 242 10.14 -9.85 30.55
C ALA A 242 11.21 -10.92 30.82
N TYR A 243 11.31 -11.95 29.98
CA TYR A 243 12.23 -13.08 30.15
C TYR A 243 13.10 -13.32 28.92
N THR A 244 14.19 -14.07 29.11
CA THR A 244 15.00 -14.58 28.00
C THR A 244 14.24 -15.71 27.32
N ASN A 245 13.90 -15.54 26.04
CA ASN A 245 13.16 -16.54 25.28
C ASN A 245 14.07 -17.68 24.78
N VAL A 246 13.57 -18.91 24.85
CA VAL A 246 14.13 -20.06 24.13
C VAL A 246 13.80 -19.92 22.63
N PRO A 247 14.65 -20.46 21.74
CA PRO A 247 14.38 -20.37 20.31
C PRO A 247 13.17 -21.21 19.91
N ILE A 248 12.37 -20.66 19.00
CA ILE A 248 11.20 -21.30 18.38
C ILE A 248 11.42 -21.27 16.88
N ASP A 249 11.22 -22.40 16.20
CA ASP A 249 11.50 -22.54 14.77
C ASP A 249 10.52 -21.71 13.94
N THR A 250 9.23 -21.80 14.29
CA THR A 250 8.20 -20.96 13.71
C THR A 250 7.00 -20.80 14.63
N TRP A 251 6.41 -19.61 14.59
CA TRP A 251 5.14 -19.28 15.24
C TRP A 251 3.92 -19.50 14.33
N ASP A 252 4.17 -19.87 13.08
CA ASP A 252 3.15 -20.25 12.11
C ASP A 252 3.74 -21.26 11.12
N THR A 253 3.40 -22.52 11.31
CA THR A 253 3.86 -23.61 10.45
C THR A 253 3.26 -23.60 9.06
N ASN A 254 2.21 -22.81 8.81
CA ASN A 254 1.47 -22.81 7.55
C ASN A 254 1.03 -24.23 7.13
N TRP A 255 0.69 -25.08 8.10
CA TRP A 255 0.25 -26.46 7.85
C TRP A 255 -0.95 -26.49 6.90
N LEU A 256 -1.07 -27.60 6.17
CA LEU A 256 -2.19 -27.81 5.26
C LEU A 256 -3.52 -27.62 6.01
N PHE A 257 -4.41 -26.82 5.42
CA PHE A 257 -5.70 -26.39 5.99
C PHE A 257 -5.65 -25.32 7.08
N SER A 258 -4.48 -24.87 7.55
CA SER A 258 -4.39 -23.64 8.34
C SER A 258 -4.75 -22.46 7.45
N THR A 259 -5.59 -21.56 7.97
CA THR A 259 -5.90 -20.26 7.36
C THR A 259 -5.29 -19.10 8.14
N ALA A 260 -4.59 -19.38 9.24
CA ALA A 260 -4.02 -18.35 10.08
C ALA A 260 -2.97 -17.54 9.33
N GLU A 261 -2.99 -16.22 9.53
CA GLU A 261 -1.93 -15.31 9.10
C GLU A 261 -1.30 -14.67 10.33
N LEU A 262 0.02 -14.72 10.43
CA LEU A 262 0.77 -14.15 11.54
C LEU A 262 1.30 -12.75 11.23
N GLN A 263 1.10 -11.83 12.17
CA GLN A 263 1.74 -10.51 12.19
C GLN A 263 2.34 -10.23 13.57
N ASP A 264 3.55 -9.69 13.59
CA ASP A 264 4.15 -9.11 14.79
C ASP A 264 3.67 -7.66 14.94
N ILE A 265 3.06 -7.36 16.08
CA ILE A 265 2.59 -6.01 16.43
C ILE A 265 3.12 -5.61 17.80
N GLN A 266 2.96 -4.33 18.14
CA GLN A 266 3.17 -3.87 19.51
C GLN A 266 1.87 -3.30 20.10
N VAL A 267 1.60 -3.60 21.36
CA VAL A 267 0.50 -3.01 22.15
C VAL A 267 1.11 -2.28 23.32
N ALA A 268 1.05 -0.95 23.31
CA ALA A 268 1.68 -0.08 24.31
C ALA A 268 3.19 -0.36 24.53
N GLY A 269 3.89 -0.81 23.47
CA GLY A 269 5.32 -1.13 23.50
C GLY A 269 5.66 -2.58 23.87
N ASP A 270 4.66 -3.41 24.20
CA ASP A 270 4.84 -4.85 24.42
C ASP A 270 4.66 -5.62 23.10
N ASP A 271 5.52 -6.62 22.85
CA ASP A 271 5.51 -7.38 21.61
C ASP A 271 4.40 -8.43 21.64
N VAL A 272 3.61 -8.52 20.57
CA VAL A 272 2.43 -9.39 20.48
C VAL A 272 2.40 -10.12 19.15
N LYS A 273 2.16 -11.44 19.20
CA LYS A 273 1.79 -12.26 18.03
C LYS A 273 0.31 -12.07 17.73
N LYS A 274 -0.03 -11.47 16.59
CA LYS A 274 -1.40 -11.30 16.12
C LYS A 274 -1.70 -12.33 15.04
N TYR A 275 -2.72 -13.16 15.26
CA TYR A 275 -3.25 -14.05 14.24
C TYR A 275 -4.55 -13.49 13.64
N THR A 276 -4.63 -13.42 12.31
CA THR A 276 -5.86 -13.16 11.55
C THR A 276 -6.29 -14.40 10.78
N GLU A 277 -7.56 -14.46 10.36
CA GLU A 277 -8.14 -15.64 9.68
C GLU A 277 -7.89 -16.97 10.42
N LEU A 278 -7.78 -16.91 11.76
CA LEU A 278 -7.36 -18.04 12.58
C LEU A 278 -8.45 -19.12 12.63
N ASN A 279 -8.18 -20.28 12.04
CA ASN A 279 -8.92 -21.52 12.28
C ASN A 279 -8.16 -22.45 13.24
N PHE A 280 -6.87 -22.66 13.00
CA PHE A 280 -5.86 -23.23 13.89
C PHE A 280 -4.48 -22.74 13.44
N VAL A 281 -3.48 -22.82 14.32
CA VAL A 281 -2.08 -22.55 13.96
C VAL A 281 -1.17 -23.54 14.69
N GLY A 282 -0.12 -24.00 14.00
CA GLY A 282 0.94 -24.77 14.61
C GLY A 282 2.11 -23.86 15.00
N ILE A 283 2.66 -24.07 16.19
CA ILE A 283 3.92 -23.47 16.65
C ILE A 283 4.92 -24.61 16.80
N GLU A 284 6.09 -24.47 16.19
CA GLU A 284 7.06 -25.55 16.07
C GLU A 284 8.42 -25.16 16.65
N PHE A 285 9.02 -26.11 17.34
CA PHE A 285 10.35 -26.05 17.97
C PHE A 285 10.98 -27.44 17.90
N ALA A 286 10.95 -28.04 16.71
CA ALA A 286 11.44 -29.38 16.42
C ALA A 286 12.98 -29.45 16.30
N THR A 287 13.65 -28.36 15.93
CA THR A 287 15.13 -28.34 15.86
C THR A 287 15.76 -28.19 17.24
N GLN A 288 15.05 -27.57 18.18
CA GLN A 288 15.41 -27.46 19.59
C GLN A 288 14.18 -27.71 20.46
N THR A 289 13.96 -28.99 20.77
CA THR A 289 12.84 -29.41 21.61
C THR A 289 12.94 -28.82 23.02
N ILE A 290 11.79 -28.56 23.62
CA ILE A 290 11.68 -28.02 24.97
C ILE A 290 11.39 -29.17 25.94
N ASP A 291 12.29 -29.40 26.90
CA ASP A 291 12.03 -30.27 28.04
C ASP A 291 11.31 -29.49 29.13
N ALA A 292 10.02 -29.74 29.28
CA ALA A 292 9.17 -29.12 30.30
C ALA A 292 8.80 -30.12 31.42
N SER A 293 9.55 -31.21 31.60
CA SER A 293 9.22 -32.28 32.55
C SER A 293 9.16 -31.84 34.01
N ASP A 294 9.96 -30.83 34.39
CA ASP A 294 9.94 -30.21 35.72
C ASP A 294 8.87 -29.10 35.86
N MET A 295 8.21 -28.73 34.76
CA MET A 295 7.22 -27.65 34.73
C MET A 295 5.83 -28.17 35.07
N THR A 296 5.03 -27.34 35.72
CA THR A 296 3.68 -27.72 36.18
C THR A 296 2.56 -26.99 35.46
N HIS A 297 2.87 -25.93 34.71
CA HIS A 297 1.89 -25.05 34.08
C HIS A 297 2.35 -24.63 32.67
N PHE A 298 1.37 -24.44 31.79
CA PHE A 298 1.51 -23.69 30.56
C PHE A 298 0.73 -22.39 30.71
N HIS A 299 1.40 -21.25 30.58
CA HIS A 299 0.80 -19.92 30.69
C HIS A 299 0.71 -19.30 29.30
N LEU A 300 -0.47 -18.79 28.95
CA LEU A 300 -0.71 -18.03 27.72
C LEU A 300 -1.72 -16.92 28.00
N ASP A 301 -1.36 -15.68 27.66
CA ASP A 301 -2.27 -14.55 27.63
C ASP A 301 -2.82 -14.37 26.22
N ILE A 302 -4.15 -14.41 26.10
CA ILE A 302 -4.84 -14.22 24.82
C ILE A 302 -5.82 -13.06 24.91
N TRP A 303 -5.90 -12.30 23.83
CA TRP A 303 -6.98 -11.35 23.60
C TRP A 303 -7.66 -11.70 22.28
N THR A 304 -8.98 -11.72 22.27
CA THR A 304 -9.78 -11.96 21.06
C THR A 304 -11.03 -11.08 21.10
N PRO A 305 -11.46 -10.51 19.96
CA PRO A 305 -12.74 -9.80 19.89
C PRO A 305 -13.93 -10.76 19.99
N ASN A 306 -13.70 -12.05 19.74
CA ASN A 306 -14.75 -13.07 19.62
C ASN A 306 -14.92 -13.84 20.94
N PRO A 307 -16.14 -14.27 21.28
CA PRO A 307 -16.36 -15.15 22.43
C PRO A 307 -15.63 -16.49 22.22
N THR A 308 -15.08 -17.03 23.30
CA THR A 308 -14.43 -18.36 23.33
C THR A 308 -15.33 -19.45 23.92
N ALA A 309 -16.63 -19.17 24.03
CA ALA A 309 -17.65 -20.15 24.43
C ALA A 309 -18.19 -20.87 23.18
N ALA A 310 -18.83 -22.03 23.39
CA ALA A 310 -19.44 -22.78 22.29
C ALA A 310 -20.35 -21.87 21.44
N PRO A 311 -20.26 -21.94 20.10
CA PRO A 311 -19.51 -22.93 19.29
C PRO A 311 -18.04 -22.56 18.97
N ALA A 312 -17.55 -21.39 19.38
CA ALA A 312 -16.22 -20.86 19.04
C ALA A 312 -15.18 -21.11 20.15
N VAL A 313 -15.07 -22.35 20.63
CA VAL A 313 -14.20 -22.69 21.76
C VAL A 313 -12.72 -22.52 21.45
N PHE A 314 -11.93 -22.00 22.40
CA PHE A 314 -10.48 -21.96 22.29
C PHE A 314 -9.89 -23.29 22.77
N LYS A 315 -8.87 -23.80 22.05
CA LYS A 315 -8.23 -25.08 22.34
C LYS A 315 -6.72 -24.95 22.25
N VAL A 316 -6.02 -25.69 23.10
CA VAL A 316 -4.57 -25.87 23.04
C VAL A 316 -4.29 -27.36 22.93
N LEU A 317 -3.57 -27.74 21.88
CA LEU A 317 -3.07 -29.09 21.66
C LEU A 317 -1.56 -29.07 21.88
N LEU A 318 -1.08 -29.89 22.82
CA LEU A 318 0.34 -30.15 23.00
C LEU A 318 0.70 -31.50 22.37
N ILE A 319 1.82 -31.53 21.67
CA ILE A 319 2.39 -32.74 21.07
C ILE A 319 3.74 -32.97 21.76
N ASP A 320 3.91 -34.17 22.32
CA ASP A 320 5.13 -34.65 22.95
C ASP A 320 5.77 -35.69 22.02
N PHE A 321 7.00 -35.44 21.56
CA PHE A 321 7.75 -36.35 20.69
C PHE A 321 8.35 -37.55 21.46
N GLY A 322 8.04 -37.68 22.75
CA GLY A 322 8.47 -38.79 23.56
C GLY A 322 9.98 -38.82 23.83
N PRO A 323 10.47 -39.88 24.50
CA PRO A 323 11.88 -39.97 24.90
C PRO A 323 12.90 -39.93 23.76
N ASN A 324 12.50 -40.24 22.51
CA ASN A 324 13.43 -40.17 21.38
C ASN A 324 13.61 -38.75 20.81
N GLY A 325 12.70 -37.81 21.14
CA GLY A 325 12.74 -36.43 20.67
C GLY A 325 12.53 -36.25 19.16
N VAL A 326 11.91 -37.22 18.48
CA VAL A 326 11.71 -37.26 17.02
C VAL A 326 10.23 -37.36 16.70
N PHE A 327 9.72 -36.39 15.95
CA PHE A 327 8.34 -36.43 15.44
C PHE A 327 8.09 -37.67 14.57
N ASP A 328 6.94 -38.31 14.78
CA ASP A 328 6.52 -39.56 14.13
C ASP A 328 7.54 -40.71 14.37
N GLY A 329 8.21 -40.68 15.53
CA GLY A 329 9.20 -41.68 15.95
C GLY A 329 8.59 -42.97 16.51
N GLY A 330 7.26 -42.97 16.71
CA GLY A 330 6.47 -44.12 17.18
C GLY A 330 6.19 -44.12 18.69
N ASP A 331 6.66 -43.11 19.42
CA ASP A 331 6.43 -42.84 20.84
C ASP A 331 5.77 -41.47 21.11
N ASP A 332 5.40 -40.74 20.06
CA ASP A 332 4.67 -39.48 20.13
C ASP A 332 3.34 -39.62 20.88
N SER A 333 3.01 -38.60 21.68
CA SER A 333 1.70 -38.46 22.31
C SER A 333 1.17 -37.05 22.16
N GLN A 334 -0.16 -36.88 22.28
CA GLN A 334 -0.78 -35.56 22.19
C GLN A 334 -1.94 -35.41 23.16
N HIS A 335 -2.14 -34.19 23.65
CA HIS A 335 -3.24 -33.88 24.56
C HIS A 335 -3.85 -32.51 24.25
N GLU A 336 -5.18 -32.46 24.11
CA GLU A 336 -5.94 -31.25 23.83
C GLU A 336 -6.73 -30.81 25.07
N LEU A 337 -6.61 -29.53 25.42
CA LEU A 337 -7.45 -28.88 26.41
C LEU A 337 -8.35 -27.85 25.74
N THR A 338 -9.60 -27.78 26.17
CA THR A 338 -10.59 -26.77 25.73
C THR A 338 -10.80 -25.73 26.83
N PHE A 339 -10.70 -24.45 26.47
CA PHE A 339 -10.86 -23.32 27.38
C PHE A 339 -12.08 -22.51 26.97
N THR A 340 -13.08 -22.42 27.85
CA THR A 340 -14.30 -21.65 27.62
C THR A 340 -14.34 -20.46 28.56
N SER A 341 -14.51 -19.24 28.01
CA SER A 341 -14.54 -18.01 28.81
C SER A 341 -13.30 -17.86 29.72
N PRO A 342 -12.06 -17.91 29.17
CA PRO A 342 -10.87 -17.66 29.98
C PRO A 342 -11.01 -16.25 30.53
N LEU A 343 -11.05 -16.16 31.85
CA LEU A 343 -11.02 -14.87 32.54
C LEU A 343 -9.61 -14.31 32.31
N LEU A 344 -9.55 -13.08 31.78
CA LEU A 344 -8.38 -12.23 31.99
C LEU A 344 -8.20 -12.14 33.51
N ALA A 345 -7.13 -12.73 34.03
CA ALA A 345 -6.71 -12.55 35.41
C ALA A 345 -6.04 -11.17 35.55
#